data_AF-A0A1C3XHL9-F1
#
_entry.id   AF-A0A1C3XHL9-F1
#
_cell.length_a   1.000
_cell.length_b   1.000
_cell.length_c   1.000
_cell.angle_alpha   90.00
_cell.angle_beta   90.00
_cell.angle_gamma   90.00
#
_symmetry.space_group_name_H-M   'P 1'
#
loop_
_entity.id
_entity.type
_entity.pdbx_description
1 polymer ?
#
loop_
_entity_poly.entity_id
_entity_poly.type
_entity_poly.pdbx_seq_one_letter_code
_entity_poly.pdbx_strand_id
1 'polypeptide(L)'
;MKISRPPLPFKEAPMLDAYLKNKVKLPTYVDGARRAIEDSITSTLFTPLKFMSPQDAGRILSWLIQPTSARAIEITRIDFWPRFRVDEGALNAYTIEPDLIFDGQLDQEPARWIVEVKWDADLLRSQIEEQARLCARPGARTFHVSLVKTAALEAFQSPSSTIIQWYQLLSSLRRAYGQETTAGASAAWCIDAIAFLGKLGIGPFNGFAHLNLEKVQVGESYRFSRREWSLPELIDVTPSLFSLA
;
A
#
# COMPACT_ATOMS: atom_id res chain seq x y z
N MET A 1 55.06 -8.04 7.64
CA MET A 1 54.21 -7.02 8.30
C MET A 1 52.79 -7.20 7.76
N LYS A 2 51.92 -7.92 8.49
CA LYS A 2 50.53 -8.19 8.07
C LYS A 2 49.64 -7.07 8.62
N ILE A 3 49.06 -6.27 7.73
CA ILE A 3 48.07 -5.25 8.10
C ILE A 3 46.73 -5.96 8.24
N SER A 4 46.27 -6.21 9.48
CA SER A 4 44.92 -6.69 9.71
C SER A 4 43.95 -5.53 9.57
N ARG A 5 43.01 -5.61 8.63
CA ARG A 5 41.89 -4.67 8.57
C ARG A 5 40.93 -4.99 9.72
N PRO A 6 40.42 -3.99 10.45
CA PRO A 6 39.39 -4.23 11.45
C PRO A 6 38.11 -4.74 10.76
N PRO A 7 37.34 -5.62 11.40
CA PRO A 7 36.07 -6.06 10.85
C PRO A 7 35.12 -4.86 10.80
N LEU A 8 34.56 -4.59 9.62
CA LEU A 8 33.42 -3.68 9.48
C LEU A 8 32.24 -4.30 10.24
N PRO A 9 31.49 -3.54 11.06
CA PRO A 9 30.23 -4.01 11.59
C PRO A 9 29.23 -4.04 10.43
N PHE A 10 29.15 -5.18 9.74
CA PHE A 10 28.02 -5.49 8.88
C PHE A 10 26.79 -5.68 9.78
N LYS A 11 26.13 -4.56 10.13
CA LYS A 11 24.71 -4.59 10.48
C LYS A 11 23.96 -4.98 9.21
N GLU A 12 23.21 -6.05 9.33
CA GLU A 12 22.45 -6.75 8.31
C GLU A 12 21.72 -5.78 7.36
N ALA A 13 21.76 -6.09 6.06
CA ALA A 13 21.13 -5.30 5.02
C ALA A 13 19.60 -5.25 5.26
N PRO A 14 18.97 -4.07 5.32
CA PRO A 14 17.63 -3.86 5.88
C PRO A 14 16.47 -4.43 5.05
N MET A 15 16.71 -4.76 3.78
CA MET A 15 15.76 -5.50 2.95
C MET A 15 15.44 -6.90 3.52
N LEU A 16 16.24 -7.36 4.49
CA LEU A 16 16.09 -8.64 5.16
C LEU A 16 15.10 -8.64 6.33
N ASP A 17 14.59 -7.53 6.88
CA ASP A 17 13.84 -7.62 8.16
C ASP A 17 12.59 -8.52 8.08
N ALA A 18 11.77 -8.47 7.03
CA ALA A 18 10.68 -9.44 6.85
C ALA A 18 11.13 -10.83 6.37
N TYR A 19 12.21 -10.91 5.59
CA TYR A 19 12.76 -12.18 5.10
C TYR A 19 13.48 -12.97 6.23
N LEU A 20 14.10 -12.27 7.18
CA LEU A 20 14.79 -12.83 8.34
C LEU A 20 13.86 -13.04 9.53
N LYS A 21 13.05 -12.04 9.88
CA LYS A 21 12.22 -12.09 11.09
C LYS A 21 10.94 -12.90 10.88
N ASN A 22 10.33 -12.80 9.69
CA ASN A 22 9.04 -13.44 9.37
C ASN A 22 9.17 -14.59 8.35
N LYS A 23 10.38 -14.97 7.89
CA LYS A 23 10.64 -16.03 6.89
C LYS A 23 9.80 -15.91 5.62
N VAL A 24 9.48 -14.68 5.22
CA VAL A 24 8.61 -14.40 4.09
C VAL A 24 9.28 -14.89 2.80
N LYS A 25 8.62 -15.76 2.03
CA LYS A 25 9.03 -16.10 0.66
C LYS A 25 8.39 -15.09 -0.30
N LEU A 26 9.09 -14.76 -1.39
CA LEU A 26 8.58 -13.87 -2.44
C LEU A 26 7.16 -14.28 -2.88
N PRO A 27 6.26 -13.34 -3.25
CA PRO A 27 4.82 -13.56 -3.43
C PRO A 27 4.41 -14.56 -4.53
N THR A 28 5.36 -15.15 -5.26
CA THR A 28 5.12 -16.07 -6.37
C THR A 28 5.02 -17.54 -5.93
N TYR A 29 5.26 -17.88 -4.66
CA TYR A 29 5.11 -19.24 -4.15
C TYR A 29 3.74 -19.42 -3.47
N VAL A 30 2.85 -20.17 -4.13
CA VAL A 30 1.59 -20.63 -3.56
C VAL A 30 1.85 -21.95 -2.86
N ASP A 31 2.17 -21.89 -1.57
CA ASP A 31 2.11 -23.04 -0.69
C ASP A 31 1.12 -22.68 0.41
N GLY A 32 0.20 -23.57 0.77
CA GLY A 32 -1.08 -23.33 1.46
C GLY A 32 -1.04 -22.66 2.86
N ALA A 33 0.05 -22.02 3.24
CA ALA A 33 0.16 -21.14 4.39
C ALA A 33 -0.29 -19.71 4.06
N ARG A 34 -0.99 -19.09 5.02
CA ARG A 34 -1.44 -17.69 5.03
C ARG A 34 -0.39 -16.78 4.38
N ARG A 35 -0.71 -16.22 3.21
CA ARG A 35 0.20 -15.33 2.46
C ARG A 35 0.54 -14.12 3.33
N ALA A 36 1.81 -13.97 3.72
CA ALA A 36 2.36 -12.75 4.32
C ALA A 36 2.57 -11.66 3.26
N ILE A 37 1.58 -11.48 2.38
CA ILE A 37 1.63 -10.53 1.26
C ILE A 37 1.62 -9.09 1.78
N GLU A 38 0.84 -8.82 2.84
CA GLU A 38 0.79 -7.53 3.51
C GLU A 38 2.17 -7.15 4.05
N ASP A 39 2.79 -8.02 4.87
CA ASP A 39 4.16 -7.82 5.35
C ASP A 39 5.19 -7.64 4.22
N SER A 40 5.05 -8.40 3.13
CA SER A 40 5.94 -8.30 1.96
C SER A 40 5.83 -6.92 1.31
N ILE A 41 4.61 -6.43 1.12
CA ILE A 41 4.31 -5.12 0.54
C ILE A 41 4.83 -4.03 1.48
N THR A 42 4.48 -4.10 2.76
CA THR A 42 4.93 -3.17 3.81
C THR A 42 6.45 -3.07 3.81
N SER A 43 7.15 -4.20 3.81
CA SER A 43 8.61 -4.21 3.80
C SER A 43 9.19 -3.63 2.53
N THR A 44 8.68 -4.05 1.38
CA THR A 44 9.26 -3.69 0.08
C THR A 44 9.07 -2.21 -0.21
N LEU A 45 7.87 -1.68 0.04
CA LEU A 45 7.56 -0.29 -0.25
C LEU A 45 8.15 0.67 0.78
N PHE A 46 8.10 0.34 2.07
CA PHE A 46 8.36 1.34 3.10
C PHE A 46 9.75 1.23 3.74
N THR A 47 10.40 0.06 3.73
CA THR A 47 11.75 -0.08 4.32
C THR A 47 12.77 0.88 3.70
N PRO A 48 12.79 1.11 2.36
CA PRO A 48 13.74 2.05 1.77
C PRO A 48 13.68 3.46 2.35
N LEU A 49 12.51 3.92 2.81
CA LEU A 49 12.32 5.27 3.35
C LEU A 49 13.15 5.51 4.62
N LYS A 50 13.49 4.47 5.38
CA LYS A 50 14.37 4.58 6.56
C LYS A 50 15.80 5.03 6.22
N PHE A 51 16.21 4.90 4.97
CA PHE A 51 17.57 5.22 4.50
C PHE A 51 17.62 6.49 3.66
N MET A 52 16.48 7.20 3.54
CA MET A 52 16.37 8.42 2.77
C MET A 52 16.49 9.64 3.69
N SER A 53 16.71 10.81 3.08
CA SER A 53 16.59 12.07 3.80
C SER A 53 15.15 12.23 4.35
N PRO A 54 14.95 12.92 5.49
CA PRO A 54 13.60 13.22 5.99
C PRO A 54 12.68 13.85 4.95
N GLN A 55 13.24 14.67 4.06
CA GLN A 55 12.53 15.34 2.98
C GLN A 55 12.15 14.37 1.84
N ASP A 56 13.03 13.46 1.43
CA ASP A 56 12.71 12.46 0.41
C ASP A 56 11.66 11.46 0.92
N ALA A 57 11.81 10.97 2.15
CA ALA A 57 10.83 10.10 2.78
C ALA A 57 9.47 10.80 2.95
N GLY A 58 9.48 12.08 3.34
CA GLY A 58 8.27 12.88 3.46
C GLY A 58 7.58 13.16 2.12
N ARG A 59 8.37 13.39 1.06
CA ARG A 59 7.85 13.51 -0.31
C ARG A 59 7.21 12.21 -0.80
N ILE A 60 7.85 11.07 -0.56
CA ILE A 60 7.25 9.77 -0.87
C ILE A 60 5.95 9.59 -0.08
N LEU A 61 5.97 9.91 1.21
CA LEU A 61 4.77 9.81 2.04
C LEU A 61 3.65 10.70 1.47
N SER A 62 3.93 11.93 1.04
CA SER A 62 2.89 12.80 0.46
C SER A 62 2.24 12.16 -0.79
N TRP A 63 3.02 11.49 -1.64
CA TRP A 63 2.47 10.73 -2.78
C TRP A 63 1.66 9.51 -2.35
N LEU A 64 2.07 8.85 -1.27
CA LEU A 64 1.45 7.63 -0.78
C LEU A 64 0.11 7.88 -0.10
N ILE A 65 0.01 8.96 0.70
CA ILE A 65 -1.09 9.14 1.65
C ILE A 65 -1.89 10.43 1.47
N GLN A 66 -1.38 11.43 0.74
CA GLN A 66 -2.05 12.70 0.49
C GLN A 66 -1.74 13.23 -0.92
N PRO A 67 -2.08 12.49 -1.99
CA PRO A 67 -1.58 12.70 -3.34
C PRO A 67 -1.97 14.04 -4.00
N THR A 68 -2.78 14.87 -3.34
CA THR A 68 -3.24 16.18 -3.79
C THR A 68 -2.74 17.34 -2.92
N SER A 69 -1.95 17.07 -1.87
CA SER A 69 -1.55 18.08 -0.91
C SER A 69 -0.13 18.58 -1.19
N ALA A 70 0.02 19.86 -1.53
CA ALA A 70 1.33 20.53 -1.66
C ALA A 70 2.01 20.80 -0.30
N ARG A 71 1.60 20.08 0.75
CA ARG A 71 2.03 20.31 2.13
C ARG A 71 3.42 19.74 2.36
N ALA A 72 4.20 20.43 3.16
CA ALA A 72 5.55 20.02 3.49
C ALA A 72 5.49 18.91 4.55
N ILE A 73 5.92 17.71 4.17
CA ILE A 73 6.04 16.57 5.07
C ILE A 73 7.53 16.27 5.26
N GLU A 74 7.93 16.10 6.52
CA GLU A 74 9.26 15.58 6.87
C GLU A 74 9.12 14.39 7.80
N ILE A 75 9.85 13.31 7.52
CA ILE A 75 9.80 12.08 8.32
C ILE A 75 11.06 11.93 9.15
N THR A 76 10.87 11.87 10.46
CA THR A 76 11.95 11.77 11.44
C THR A 76 12.13 10.36 11.98
N ARG A 77 11.07 9.54 11.95
CA ARG A 77 11.11 8.17 12.45
C ARG A 77 10.06 7.30 11.74
N ILE A 78 10.43 6.05 11.51
CA ILE A 78 9.59 5.02 10.91
C ILE A 78 9.70 3.74 11.75
N ASP A 79 8.61 3.35 12.41
CA ASP A 79 8.50 2.10 13.15
C ASP A 79 7.67 1.10 12.34
N PHE A 80 8.12 -0.16 12.30
CA PHE A 80 7.44 -1.26 11.59
C PHE A 80 6.90 -2.23 12.63
N TRP A 81 5.63 -2.60 12.49
CA TRP A 81 4.91 -3.48 13.41
C TRP A 81 5.12 -3.13 14.90
N PRO A 82 4.99 -1.85 15.31
CA PRO A 82 5.08 -1.51 16.72
C PRO A 82 3.95 -2.19 17.50
N ARG A 83 4.27 -2.77 18.66
CA ARG A 83 3.30 -3.50 19.49
C ARG A 83 2.83 -2.65 20.65
N PHE A 84 1.52 -2.48 20.76
CA PHE A 84 0.86 -1.78 21.86
C PHE A 84 0.01 -2.78 22.63
N ARG A 85 0.29 -2.94 23.93
CA ARG A 85 -0.52 -3.79 24.81
C ARG A 85 -1.71 -2.99 25.32
N VAL A 86 -2.89 -3.59 25.22
CA VAL A 86 -4.14 -3.05 25.78
C VAL A 86 -4.44 -3.79 27.07
N ASP A 87 -4.73 -3.02 28.13
CA ASP A 87 -5.14 -3.49 29.45
C ASP A 87 -4.17 -4.51 30.09
N GLU A 88 -2.91 -4.12 30.30
CA GLU A 88 -1.95 -4.91 31.07
C GLU A 88 -2.48 -5.21 32.49
N GLY A 89 -2.93 -6.45 32.70
CA GLY A 89 -3.48 -6.92 33.98
C GLY A 89 -4.95 -7.36 33.96
N ALA A 90 -5.66 -7.20 32.83
CA ALA A 90 -7.02 -7.71 32.66
C ALA A 90 -7.06 -9.12 32.04
N LEU A 91 -8.14 -9.86 32.29
CA LEU A 91 -8.44 -11.17 31.68
C LEU A 91 -8.52 -11.12 30.14
N ASN A 92 -8.74 -9.93 29.57
CA ASN A 92 -8.91 -9.71 28.13
C ASN A 92 -7.75 -8.92 27.50
N ALA A 93 -6.53 -9.04 28.04
CA ALA A 93 -5.37 -8.37 27.48
C ALA A 93 -5.14 -8.78 26.01
N TYR A 94 -4.96 -7.80 25.13
CA TYR A 94 -4.68 -8.02 23.71
C TYR A 94 -3.62 -7.03 23.21
N THR A 95 -3.07 -7.30 22.02
CA THR A 95 -2.06 -6.43 21.40
C THR A 95 -2.62 -5.85 20.11
N ILE A 96 -2.36 -4.57 19.91
CA ILE A 96 -2.56 -3.89 18.64
C ILE A 96 -1.20 -3.66 18.00
N GLU A 97 -1.13 -3.99 16.71
CA GLU A 97 0.08 -3.95 15.90
C GLU A 97 -0.28 -3.33 14.55
N PRO A 98 -0.23 -1.99 14.39
CA PRO A 98 -0.31 -1.38 13.06
C PRO A 98 0.92 -1.79 12.24
N ASP A 99 0.78 -1.86 10.92
CA ASP A 99 1.92 -2.22 10.05
C ASP A 99 3.07 -1.21 10.17
N LEU A 100 2.73 0.08 10.26
CA LEU A 100 3.68 1.18 10.20
C LEU A 100 3.24 2.38 11.05
N ILE A 101 4.21 3.03 11.68
CA ILE A 101 4.04 4.37 12.25
C ILE A 101 5.14 5.27 11.72
N PHE A 102 4.74 6.40 11.14
CA PHE A 102 5.62 7.50 10.77
C PHE A 102 5.45 8.64 11.78
N ASP A 103 6.55 9.13 12.32
CA ASP A 103 6.60 10.36 13.11
C ASP A 103 7.37 11.44 12.36
N GLY A 104 6.85 12.65 12.37
CA GLY A 104 7.43 13.73 11.60
C GLY A 104 6.76 15.08 11.81
N GLN A 105 6.82 15.90 10.78
CA GLN A 105 6.20 17.21 10.74
C GLN A 105 5.33 17.37 9.50
N LEU A 106 4.22 18.09 9.66
CA LEU A 106 3.32 18.50 8.59
C LEU A 106 3.13 20.02 8.69
N ASP A 107 3.69 20.76 7.74
CA ASP A 107 3.80 22.22 7.79
C ASP A 107 4.40 22.70 9.12
N GLN A 108 5.53 22.11 9.52
CA GLN A 108 6.26 22.40 10.76
C GLN A 108 5.55 21.99 12.07
N GLU A 109 4.30 21.52 12.00
CA GLU A 109 3.58 21.01 13.16
C GLU A 109 3.85 19.51 13.36
N PRO A 110 4.03 19.03 14.61
CA PRO A 110 4.22 17.61 14.88
C PRO A 110 3.05 16.77 14.34
N ALA A 111 3.39 15.71 13.61
CA ALA A 111 2.43 14.82 12.99
C ALA A 111 2.85 13.35 13.12
N ARG A 112 1.84 12.49 13.20
CA ARG A 112 1.96 11.03 13.23
C ARG A 112 1.04 10.43 12.19
N TRP A 113 1.56 9.52 11.39
CA TRP A 113 0.78 8.71 10.45
C TRP A 113 0.85 7.25 10.87
N ILE A 114 -0.32 6.66 11.11
CA ILE A 114 -0.51 5.25 11.35
C ILE A 114 -0.93 4.66 10.02
N VAL A 115 -0.14 3.74 9.48
CA VAL A 115 -0.40 3.15 8.17
C VAL A 115 -0.71 1.66 8.34
N GLU A 116 -1.83 1.25 7.74
CA GLU A 116 -2.30 -0.14 7.67
C GLU A 116 -2.35 -0.58 6.21
N VAL A 117 -1.85 -1.78 5.93
CA VAL A 117 -1.79 -2.41 4.62
C VAL A 117 -2.74 -3.60 4.63
N LYS A 118 -3.68 -3.62 3.68
CA LYS A 118 -4.66 -4.69 3.51
C LYS A 118 -4.69 -5.13 2.05
N TRP A 119 -4.57 -6.44 1.83
CA TRP A 119 -4.62 -7.00 0.48
C TRP A 119 -5.94 -7.67 0.17
N ASP A 120 -6.33 -8.71 0.92
CA ASP A 120 -7.58 -9.45 0.71
C ASP A 120 -8.43 -9.53 2.00
N ALA A 121 -8.10 -8.72 3.00
CA ALA A 121 -8.79 -8.68 4.29
C ALA A 121 -9.62 -7.41 4.45
N ASP A 122 -10.78 -7.55 5.11
CA ASP A 122 -11.62 -6.43 5.48
C ASP A 122 -10.95 -5.58 6.56
N LEU A 123 -11.11 -4.27 6.41
CA LEU A 123 -10.68 -3.30 7.40
C LEU A 123 -11.87 -2.91 8.27
N LEU A 124 -11.78 -3.18 9.58
CA LEU A 124 -12.84 -2.88 10.53
C LEU A 124 -12.69 -1.46 11.11
N ARG A 125 -13.82 -0.79 11.35
CA ARG A 125 -13.83 0.60 11.84
C ARG A 125 -13.22 0.69 13.23
N SER A 126 -13.59 -0.27 14.07
CA SER A 126 -13.08 -0.41 15.42
C SER A 126 -11.56 -0.57 15.44
N GLN A 127 -10.97 -1.24 14.44
CA GLN A 127 -9.52 -1.37 14.33
C GLN A 127 -8.85 -0.02 14.07
N ILE A 128 -9.40 0.78 13.14
CA ILE A 128 -8.90 2.13 12.83
C ILE A 128 -9.00 3.03 14.06
N GLU A 129 -10.18 3.07 14.70
CA GLU A 129 -10.45 3.94 15.85
C GLU A 129 -9.56 3.58 17.02
N GLU A 130 -9.37 2.29 17.30
CA GLU A 130 -8.55 1.82 18.40
C GLU A 130 -7.04 2.03 18.13
N GLN A 131 -6.58 1.78 16.90
CA GLN A 131 -5.20 2.13 16.50
C GLN A 131 -4.96 3.64 16.63
N ALA A 132 -5.88 4.48 16.15
CA ALA A 132 -5.77 5.94 16.26
C ALA A 132 -5.73 6.38 17.73
N ARG A 133 -6.56 5.79 18.59
CA ARG A 133 -6.60 6.09 20.03
C ARG A 133 -5.31 5.71 20.75
N LEU A 134 -4.81 4.49 20.53
CA LEU A 134 -3.64 3.96 21.24
C LEU A 134 -2.32 4.52 20.71
N CYS A 135 -2.25 4.78 19.40
CA CYS A 135 -1.05 5.30 18.77
C CYS A 135 -1.02 6.83 18.77
N ALA A 136 -2.06 7.52 19.26
CA ALA A 136 -2.05 8.97 19.39
C ALA A 136 -0.86 9.42 20.23
N ARG A 137 -0.23 10.53 19.81
CA ARG A 137 0.89 11.14 20.52
C ARG A 137 0.47 12.53 21.03
N PRO A 138 0.65 12.84 22.32
CA PRO A 138 0.34 14.17 22.85
C PRO A 138 1.04 15.27 22.06
N GLY A 139 0.29 16.30 21.65
CA GLY A 139 0.80 17.44 20.89
C GLY A 139 1.06 17.17 19.40
N ALA A 140 0.76 15.98 18.88
CA ALA A 140 0.89 15.67 17.46
C ALA A 140 -0.47 15.42 16.79
N ARG A 141 -0.64 15.92 15.57
CA ARG A 141 -1.80 15.57 14.73
C ARG A 141 -1.65 14.12 14.28
N THR A 142 -2.68 13.31 14.55
CA THR A 142 -2.66 11.89 14.19
C THR A 142 -3.53 11.64 12.96
N PHE A 143 -2.95 10.96 11.99
CA PHE A 143 -3.62 10.52 10.76
C PHE A 143 -3.56 9.00 10.70
N HIS A 144 -4.69 8.37 10.40
CA HIS A 144 -4.76 6.96 10.05
C HIS A 144 -4.89 6.84 8.53
N VAL A 145 -4.08 5.99 7.93
CA VAL A 145 -4.10 5.76 6.49
C VAL A 145 -4.14 4.27 6.22
N SER A 146 -5.12 3.85 5.44
CA SER A 146 -5.29 2.45 5.07
C SER A 146 -5.11 2.26 3.57
N LEU A 147 -4.15 1.42 3.20
CA LEU A 147 -3.91 1.00 1.82
C LEU A 147 -4.63 -0.33 1.59
N VAL A 148 -5.67 -0.31 0.75
CA VAL A 148 -6.59 -1.45 0.58
C VAL A 148 -6.70 -1.83 -0.90
N LYS A 149 -6.98 -3.10 -1.19
CA LYS A 149 -7.32 -3.53 -2.57
C LYS A 149 -8.75 -3.18 -2.93
N THR A 150 -9.67 -3.48 -2.02
CA THR A 150 -11.10 -3.21 -2.13
C THR A 150 -11.59 -2.67 -0.80
N ALA A 151 -12.49 -1.69 -0.82
CA ALA A 151 -13.14 -1.20 0.40
C ALA A 151 -14.53 -0.67 0.09
N ALA A 152 -15.46 -0.85 1.02
CA ALA A 152 -16.68 -0.08 1.09
C ALA A 152 -16.33 1.31 1.66
N LEU A 153 -15.89 2.21 0.77
CA LEU A 153 -15.25 3.50 1.10
C LEU A 153 -16.11 4.42 1.97
N GLU A 154 -17.44 4.28 1.90
CA GLU A 154 -18.41 5.20 2.50
C GLU A 154 -18.45 5.15 4.03
N ALA A 155 -17.99 4.06 4.67
CA ALA A 155 -18.12 3.89 6.11
C ALA A 155 -16.97 4.46 6.97
N PHE A 156 -15.90 4.96 6.34
CA PHE A 156 -14.61 5.16 7.04
C PHE A 156 -13.89 6.49 6.77
N GLN A 157 -14.43 7.36 5.91
CA GLN A 157 -13.82 8.66 5.67
C GLN A 157 -14.12 9.60 6.84
N SER A 158 -13.09 9.91 7.62
CA SER A 158 -13.13 10.96 8.64
C SER A 158 -11.97 11.94 8.37
N PRO A 159 -11.99 13.15 8.95
CA PRO A 159 -10.90 14.11 8.77
C PRO A 159 -9.51 13.58 9.20
N SER A 160 -9.47 12.54 10.04
CA SER A 160 -8.26 11.90 10.55
C SER A 160 -8.02 10.49 9.99
N SER A 161 -8.89 9.98 9.11
CA SER A 161 -8.80 8.64 8.53
C SER A 161 -8.94 8.70 7.01
N THR A 162 -7.96 8.16 6.30
CA THR A 162 -7.94 8.11 4.83
C THR A 162 -7.84 6.67 4.37
N ILE A 163 -8.75 6.25 3.50
CA ILE A 163 -8.64 4.97 2.79
C ILE A 163 -8.20 5.24 1.36
N ILE A 164 -7.15 4.55 0.93
CA ILE A 164 -6.56 4.67 -0.41
C ILE A 164 -6.54 3.28 -1.03
N GLN A 165 -7.15 3.17 -2.20
CA GLN A 165 -7.12 1.93 -2.95
C GLN A 165 -5.78 1.78 -3.70
N TRP A 166 -5.25 0.57 -3.82
CA TRP A 166 -3.96 0.33 -4.50
C TRP A 166 -3.88 0.93 -5.92
N TYR A 167 -4.98 0.93 -6.67
CA TYR A 167 -4.99 1.56 -8.01
C TYR A 167 -4.93 3.10 -7.94
N GLN A 168 -5.52 3.72 -6.90
CA GLN A 168 -5.44 5.16 -6.67
C GLN A 168 -4.01 5.54 -6.31
N LEU A 169 -3.37 4.72 -5.48
CA LEU A 169 -1.96 4.87 -5.16
C LEU A 169 -1.09 4.79 -6.42
N LEU A 170 -1.26 3.74 -7.23
CA LEU A 170 -0.52 3.59 -8.49
C LEU A 170 -0.72 4.79 -9.43
N SER A 171 -1.95 5.29 -9.53
CA SER A 171 -2.27 6.47 -10.35
C SER A 171 -1.55 7.73 -9.84
N SER A 172 -1.47 7.87 -8.52
CA SER A 172 -0.77 8.98 -7.87
C SER A 172 0.73 8.93 -8.10
N LEU A 173 1.34 7.74 -7.95
CA LEU A 173 2.77 7.52 -8.24
C LEU A 173 3.10 7.82 -9.71
N ARG A 174 2.27 7.35 -10.65
CA ARG A 174 2.47 7.65 -12.08
C ARG A 174 2.37 9.14 -12.40
N ARG A 175 1.46 9.85 -11.74
CA ARG A 175 1.34 11.31 -11.88
C ARG A 175 2.57 12.01 -11.33
N ALA A 176 3.03 11.63 -10.14
CA ALA A 176 4.24 12.18 -9.53
C ALA A 176 5.45 11.97 -10.44
N TYR A 177 5.61 10.75 -10.98
CA TYR A 177 6.66 10.43 -11.94
C TYR A 177 6.59 11.26 -13.23
N GLY A 178 5.38 11.55 -13.75
CA GLY A 178 5.21 12.35 -14.97
C GLY A 178 5.36 13.86 -14.77
N GLN A 179 5.16 14.37 -13.54
CA GLN A 179 5.25 15.79 -13.22
C GLN A 179 6.62 16.21 -12.71
N GLU A 180 7.35 15.31 -12.04
CA GLU A 180 8.69 15.63 -11.58
C GLU A 180 9.73 15.38 -12.68
N THR A 181 10.45 16.43 -13.07
CA THR A 181 11.73 16.33 -13.76
C THR A 181 12.81 15.92 -12.76
N THR A 182 12.85 14.70 -12.23
CA THR A 182 13.75 14.43 -11.08
C THR A 182 14.55 13.15 -11.19
N ALA A 183 15.87 13.36 -11.27
CA ALA A 183 16.85 12.46 -10.69
C ALA A 183 16.78 12.57 -9.15
N GLY A 184 17.02 11.47 -8.43
CA GLY A 184 17.04 11.46 -6.96
C GLY A 184 16.50 10.17 -6.35
N ALA A 185 16.63 10.02 -5.03
CA ALA A 185 16.23 8.81 -4.31
C ALA A 185 14.70 8.60 -4.33
N SER A 186 13.93 9.67 -4.17
CA SER A 186 12.46 9.64 -4.21
C SER A 186 11.92 9.24 -5.59
N ALA A 187 12.52 9.74 -6.67
CA ALA A 187 12.16 9.34 -8.04
C ALA A 187 12.52 7.88 -8.34
N ALA A 188 13.72 7.42 -7.96
CA ALA A 188 14.13 6.02 -8.12
C ALA A 188 13.18 5.07 -7.38
N TRP A 189 12.85 5.41 -6.13
CA TRP A 189 11.87 4.66 -5.36
C TRP A 189 10.48 4.62 -6.03
N CYS A 190 10.02 5.74 -6.61
CA CYS A 190 8.73 5.82 -7.27
C CYS A 190 8.66 4.86 -8.48
N ILE A 191 9.71 4.81 -9.30
CA ILE A 191 9.83 3.88 -10.43
C ILE A 191 9.75 2.43 -9.94
N ASP A 192 10.52 2.10 -8.91
CA ASP A 192 10.56 0.74 -8.34
C ASP A 192 9.21 0.34 -7.72
N ALA A 193 8.55 1.26 -7.02
CA ALA A 193 7.22 1.07 -6.45
C ALA A 193 6.16 0.83 -7.55
N ILE A 194 6.18 1.61 -8.64
CA ILE A 194 5.29 1.41 -9.79
C ILE A 194 5.51 0.02 -10.40
N ALA A 195 6.77 -0.38 -10.62
CA ALA A 195 7.11 -1.68 -11.18
C ALA A 195 6.69 -2.84 -10.25
N PHE A 196 6.89 -2.68 -8.94
CA PHE A 196 6.49 -3.64 -7.92
C PHE A 196 4.97 -3.83 -7.88
N LEU A 197 4.19 -2.74 -7.82
CA LEU A 197 2.73 -2.79 -7.84
C LEU A 197 2.20 -3.44 -9.13
N GLY A 198 2.83 -3.15 -10.28
CA GLY A 198 2.53 -3.81 -11.54
C GLY A 198 2.71 -5.34 -11.48
N LYS A 199 3.78 -5.82 -10.85
CA LYS A 199 4.02 -7.26 -10.64
C LYS A 199 3.02 -7.93 -9.70
N LEU A 200 2.41 -7.16 -8.79
CA LEU A 200 1.34 -7.64 -7.92
C LEU A 200 -0.03 -7.67 -8.62
N GLY A 201 -0.11 -7.33 -9.91
CA GLY A 201 -1.35 -7.27 -10.66
C GLY A 201 -2.17 -6.00 -10.41
N ILE A 202 -1.59 -5.01 -9.73
CA ILE A 202 -2.20 -3.67 -9.62
C ILE A 202 -1.83 -2.91 -10.88
N GLY A 203 -2.82 -2.70 -11.74
CA GLY A 203 -2.63 -2.03 -13.01
C GLY A 203 -3.94 -1.54 -13.59
N PRO A 204 -3.87 -0.65 -14.60
CA PRO A 204 -5.05 -0.32 -15.37
C PRO A 204 -5.61 -1.59 -15.99
N PHE A 205 -6.94 -1.76 -15.93
CA PHE A 205 -7.61 -2.76 -16.73
C PHE A 205 -7.43 -2.37 -18.21
N ASN A 206 -6.54 -3.07 -18.92
CA ASN A 206 -6.33 -2.87 -20.35
C ASN A 206 -7.47 -3.46 -21.19
N GLY A 207 -8.57 -3.87 -20.56
CA GLY A 207 -9.73 -4.41 -21.25
C GLY A 207 -9.40 -5.62 -22.11
N PHE A 208 -10.09 -5.67 -23.24
CA PHE A 208 -9.88 -6.65 -24.29
C PHE A 208 -8.82 -6.21 -25.30
N ALA A 209 -7.96 -5.23 -24.98
CA ALA A 209 -6.92 -4.76 -25.90
C ALA A 209 -5.98 -5.89 -26.34
N HIS A 210 -5.83 -6.93 -25.51
CA HIS A 210 -5.06 -8.12 -25.82
C HIS A 210 -5.84 -9.19 -26.60
N LEU A 211 -7.17 -9.08 -26.72
CA LEU A 211 -7.98 -10.05 -27.45
C LEU A 211 -7.86 -9.92 -28.98
N ASN A 212 -7.03 -9.00 -29.49
CA ASN A 212 -6.78 -8.76 -30.91
C ASN A 212 -8.08 -8.80 -31.73
N LEU A 213 -9.14 -8.20 -31.19
CA LEU A 213 -10.46 -8.23 -31.78
C LEU A 213 -10.40 -7.49 -33.11
N GLU A 214 -10.88 -8.13 -34.17
CA GLU A 214 -11.00 -7.47 -35.46
C GLU A 214 -11.93 -6.25 -35.31
N LYS A 215 -11.48 -5.11 -35.82
CA LYS A 215 -12.32 -3.91 -35.86
C LYS A 215 -13.54 -4.23 -36.71
N VAL A 216 -14.73 -4.14 -36.12
CA VAL A 216 -15.99 -4.22 -36.87
C VAL A 216 -15.94 -3.15 -37.96
N GLN A 217 -15.91 -3.61 -39.22
CA GLN A 217 -15.93 -2.74 -40.39
C GLN A 217 -17.30 -2.03 -40.41
N VAL A 218 -17.28 -0.70 -40.38
CA VAL A 218 -18.49 0.13 -40.48
C VAL A 218 -19.02 0.03 -41.92
N GLY A 219 -19.76 -1.04 -42.16
CA GLY A 219 -20.35 -1.43 -43.45
C GLY A 219 -21.44 -2.47 -43.25
N GLU A 220 -21.33 -3.27 -42.20
CA GLU A 220 -22.46 -4.00 -41.64
C GLU A 220 -23.23 -3.07 -40.71
N SER A 221 -24.38 -2.59 -41.17
CA SER A 221 -25.33 -1.90 -40.30
C SER A 221 -25.85 -2.89 -39.26
N TYR A 222 -25.19 -2.97 -38.11
CA TYR A 222 -25.78 -3.56 -36.92
C TYR A 222 -26.95 -2.66 -36.52
N ARG A 223 -28.15 -2.99 -37.00
CA ARG A 223 -29.36 -2.52 -36.33
C ARG A 223 -29.36 -3.20 -34.97
N PHE A 224 -28.98 -2.46 -33.94
CA PHE A 224 -29.44 -2.75 -32.59
C PHE A 224 -30.96 -2.62 -32.64
N SER A 225 -31.64 -3.72 -32.97
CA SER A 225 -33.09 -3.77 -32.85
C SER A 225 -33.35 -3.57 -31.37
N ARG A 226 -34.10 -2.53 -31.06
CA ARG A 226 -34.61 -2.16 -29.75
C ARG A 226 -35.62 -3.20 -29.23
N ARG A 227 -35.31 -4.50 -29.36
CA ARG A 227 -35.89 -5.51 -28.49
C ARG A 227 -35.34 -5.23 -27.10
N GLU A 228 -36.16 -5.42 -26.10
CA GLU A 228 -35.83 -5.13 -24.72
C GLU A 228 -34.74 -6.12 -24.28
N TRP A 229 -33.47 -5.71 -24.36
CA TRP A 229 -32.40 -6.46 -23.70
C TRP A 229 -32.54 -6.15 -22.22
N SER A 230 -33.08 -7.09 -21.47
CA SER A 230 -32.93 -7.04 -20.01
C SER A 230 -31.44 -7.34 -19.72
N LEU A 231 -30.81 -6.53 -18.86
CA LEU A 231 -29.40 -6.73 -18.46
C LEU A 231 -29.01 -8.17 -18.07
N PRO A 232 -29.92 -9.03 -17.54
CA PRO A 232 -29.62 -10.44 -17.28
C PRO A 232 -29.20 -11.27 -18.51
N GLU A 233 -29.56 -10.88 -19.74
CA GLU A 233 -29.22 -11.65 -20.95
C GLU A 233 -27.83 -11.35 -21.52
N LEU A 234 -27.22 -10.22 -21.14
CA LEU A 234 -25.86 -9.83 -21.58
C LEU A 234 -24.75 -10.43 -20.72
N ILE A 235 -25.10 -10.96 -19.56
CA ILE A 235 -24.18 -11.56 -18.60
C ILE A 235 -24.75 -12.93 -18.22
N ASP A 236 -24.77 -13.85 -19.19
CA ASP A 236 -24.83 -15.27 -18.84
C ASP A 236 -23.41 -15.71 -18.43
N VAL A 237 -22.99 -15.28 -17.24
CA VAL A 237 -21.83 -15.88 -16.59
C VAL A 237 -22.36 -17.20 -16.02
N THR A 238 -22.43 -18.21 -16.87
CA THR A 238 -22.51 -19.57 -16.39
C THR A 238 -21.26 -19.77 -15.53
N PRO A 239 -21.37 -20.06 -14.22
CA PRO A 239 -20.20 -20.39 -13.43
C PRO A 239 -19.66 -21.71 -13.97
N SER A 240 -18.73 -21.65 -14.91
CA SER A 240 -17.88 -22.78 -15.19
C SER A 240 -17.12 -23.04 -13.90
N LEU A 241 -17.50 -24.10 -13.21
CA LEU A 241 -16.75 -24.69 -12.12
C LEU A 241 -15.28 -24.78 -12.57
N PHE A 242 -14.46 -23.82 -12.15
CA PHE A 242 -13.02 -23.97 -12.18
C PHE A 242 -12.68 -25.00 -11.10
N SER A 243 -12.79 -26.26 -11.47
CA SER A 243 -12.14 -27.35 -10.77
C SER A 243 -10.64 -27.16 -10.98
N LEU A 244 -9.94 -26.67 -9.96
CA LEU A 244 -8.49 -26.73 -9.92
C LEU A 244 -8.10 -28.19 -9.62
N ALA A 245 -7.58 -28.87 -10.65
CA ALA A 245 -6.69 -30.02 -10.48
C ALA A 245 -5.27 -29.52 -10.21
#